data_AF-A0A9D7A8P6-F1
#
_entry.id   AF-A0A9D7A8P6-F1
#
_cell.length_a   1.000
_cell.length_b   1.000
_cell.length_c   1.000
_cell.angle_alpha   90.00
_cell.angle_beta   90.00
_cell.angle_gamma   90.00
#
_symmetry.space_group_name_H-M   'P 1'
#
loop_
_entity.id
_entity.type
_entity.pdbx_description
1 polymer ?
#
loop_
_entity_poly.entity_id
_entity_poly.type
_entity_poly.pdbx_seq_one_letter_code
_entity_poly.pdbx_strand_id
1 'polypeptide(L)'
;MMTLKCPQCGHCAAKIDFRFLSHAHAAGGDTYRQCPKCNGPVYCEEAEDAEDYASGKVWGTSALRGKTFTRENRPGKGEKKDGADA
;
A
#
# COMPACT_ATOMS: atom_id res chain seq x y z
N MET A 1 1.42 16.48 17.41
CA MET A 1 0.65 16.05 16.22
C MET A 1 -0.14 17.24 15.70
N MET A 2 0.15 17.70 14.49
CA MET A 2 -0.62 18.79 13.87
C MET A 2 -1.98 18.28 13.41
N THR A 3 -3.05 18.97 13.78
CA THR A 3 -4.44 18.67 13.37
C THR A 3 -4.82 19.52 12.16
N LEU A 4 -5.42 18.88 11.14
CA LEU A 4 -5.95 19.58 9.97
C LEU A 4 -7.43 19.90 10.17
N LYS A 5 -7.83 21.12 9.76
CA LYS A 5 -9.23 21.57 9.75
C LYS A 5 -9.70 21.73 8.31
N CYS A 6 -10.78 21.04 7.95
CA CYS A 6 -11.40 21.21 6.65
C CYS A 6 -12.09 22.59 6.55
N PRO A 7 -11.75 23.42 5.54
CA PRO A 7 -12.38 24.73 5.37
C PRO A 7 -13.84 24.65 4.89
N GLN A 8 -14.25 23.53 4.30
CA GLN A 8 -15.61 23.36 3.77
C GLN A 8 -16.62 22.89 4.82
N CYS A 9 -16.28 21.86 5.61
CA CYS A 9 -17.21 21.29 6.59
C CYS A 9 -16.81 21.53 8.06
N GLY A 10 -15.65 22.14 8.30
CA GLY A 10 -15.16 22.43 9.65
C GLY A 10 -14.62 21.22 10.42
N HIS A 11 -14.61 20.03 9.83
CA HIS A 11 -14.09 18.82 10.47
C HIS A 11 -12.60 18.95 10.81
N CYS A 12 -12.24 18.66 12.07
CA CYS A 12 -10.87 18.65 12.57
C CYS A 12 -10.45 17.22 12.91
N ALA A 13 -9.32 16.75 12.38
CA ALA A 13 -8.75 15.45 12.71
C ALA A 13 -7.23 15.44 12.52
N ALA A 14 -6.57 14.32 12.79
CA ALA A 14 -5.14 14.20 12.54
C ALA A 14 -4.87 14.16 11.03
N LYS A 15 -3.70 14.64 10.61
CA LYS A 15 -3.27 14.64 9.20
C LYS A 15 -3.41 13.25 8.54
N ILE A 16 -3.12 12.18 9.29
CA ILE A 16 -3.25 10.79 8.84
C ILE A 16 -4.68 10.37 8.47
N ASP A 17 -5.69 11.02 9.03
CA ASP A 17 -7.10 10.72 8.77
C ASP A 17 -7.58 11.32 7.43
N PHE A 18 -6.82 12.25 6.86
CA PHE A 18 -7.10 12.87 5.56
C PHE A 18 -6.32 12.14 4.46
N ARG A 19 -7.02 11.69 3.42
CA ARG A 19 -6.44 10.91 2.32
C ARG A 19 -5.64 11.80 1.37
N PHE A 20 -4.45 11.39 0.94
CA PHE A 20 -3.71 12.12 -0.11
C PHE A 20 -4.45 12.12 -1.45
N LEU A 21 -4.47 13.29 -2.11
CA LEU A 21 -4.97 13.43 -3.48
C LEU A 21 -3.85 13.39 -4.52
N SER A 22 -2.61 13.71 -4.15
CA SER A 22 -1.45 13.68 -5.06
C SER A 22 -0.93 12.25 -5.28
N HIS A 23 -0.30 12.03 -6.44
CA HIS A 23 0.50 10.83 -6.67
C HIS A 23 1.72 10.85 -5.76
N ALA A 24 2.05 9.69 -5.16
CA ALA A 24 3.10 9.54 -4.13
C ALA A 24 4.49 10.06 -4.50
N HIS A 25 4.78 10.26 -5.79
CA HIS A 25 6.06 10.74 -6.30
C HIS A 25 6.14 12.27 -6.46
N ALA A 26 5.03 12.99 -6.24
CA ALA A 26 4.91 14.44 -6.44
C ALA A 26 4.41 15.19 -5.19
N ALA A 27 4.40 14.52 -4.03
CA ALA A 27 4.10 15.18 -2.76
C ALA A 27 5.33 15.99 -2.33
N GLY A 28 5.42 17.23 -2.82
CA GLY A 28 6.35 18.23 -2.29
C GLY A 28 5.84 18.80 -0.95
N GLY A 29 6.48 19.86 -0.46
CA GLY A 29 6.09 20.53 0.78
C GLY A 29 4.64 21.03 0.80
N ASP A 30 4.05 21.32 -0.35
CA ASP A 30 2.67 21.77 -0.48
C ASP A 30 1.81 20.70 -1.15
N THR A 31 0.81 20.18 -0.44
CA THR A 31 -0.09 19.15 -1.00
C THR A 31 -1.55 19.39 -0.66
N TYR A 32 -2.41 18.68 -1.40
CA TYR A 32 -3.83 18.60 -1.10
C TYR A 32 -4.18 17.21 -0.57
N ARG A 33 -4.95 17.20 0.50
CA ARG A 33 -5.58 16.00 1.06
C ARG A 33 -7.10 16.10 0.98
N GLN A 34 -7.79 14.97 1.10
CA GLN A 34 -9.23 14.85 1.02
C GLN A 34 -9.82 14.70 2.41
N CYS A 35 -10.81 15.53 2.73
CA CYS A 35 -11.57 15.43 3.97
C CYS A 35 -12.41 14.14 4.02
N PRO A 36 -12.34 13.33 5.09
CA PRO A 36 -13.12 12.09 5.20
C PRO A 36 -14.63 12.31 5.39
N LYS A 37 -15.06 13.54 5.72
CA LYS A 37 -16.47 13.87 5.94
C LYS A 37 -17.17 14.41 4.69
N CYS A 38 -16.58 15.41 4.05
CA CYS A 38 -17.21 16.08 2.90
C CYS A 38 -16.52 15.77 1.57
N ASN A 39 -15.45 14.97 1.57
CA ASN A 39 -14.61 14.68 0.40
C ASN A 39 -13.97 15.91 -0.26
N GLY A 40 -14.03 17.06 0.43
CA GLY A 40 -13.47 18.32 -0.01
C GLY A 40 -11.94 18.32 0.00
N PRO A 41 -11.30 19.06 -0.92
CA PRO A 41 -9.86 19.27 -0.88
C PRO A 41 -9.47 20.17 0.30
N VAL A 42 -8.40 19.80 0.99
CA VAL A 42 -7.80 20.52 2.11
C VAL A 42 -6.34 20.72 1.78
N TYR A 43 -5.93 21.97 1.70
CA TYR A 43 -4.52 22.33 1.54
C TYR A 43 -3.77 22.06 2.85
N CYS A 44 -2.60 21.45 2.77
CA CYS A 44 -1.72 21.27 3.90
C CYS A 44 -0.26 21.28 3.48
N GLU A 45 0.57 21.88 4.32
CA GLU A 45 2.02 21.82 4.19
C GLU A 45 2.50 20.49 4.82
N GLU A 46 3.04 19.61 3.97
CA GLU A 46 3.83 18.46 4.36
C GLU A 46 5.25 18.96 4.63
N ALA A 47 5.49 19.61 5.77
CA ALA A 47 6.86 19.86 6.19
C ALA A 47 7.62 18.52 6.13
N GLU A 48 8.79 18.49 5.48
CA GLU A 48 9.71 17.36 5.40
C GLU A 48 10.32 17.03 6.76
N ASP A 49 9.54 17.12 7.84
CA ASP A 49 9.89 16.42 9.06
C ASP A 49 9.88 14.94 8.68
N ALA A 50 11.04 14.30 8.80
CA ALA A 50 11.19 12.88 8.62
C ALA A 50 10.08 12.20 9.43
N GLU A 51 8.98 11.81 8.76
CA GLU A 51 7.93 11.09 9.44
C GLU A 51 8.60 9.81 9.90
N ASP A 52 8.82 9.69 11.21
CA ASP A 52 9.37 8.50 11.84
C ASP A 52 8.52 7.33 11.35
N TYR A 53 9.02 6.65 10.33
CA TYR A 53 8.32 5.61 9.63
C TYR A 53 8.21 4.46 10.62
N ALA A 54 7.12 4.45 11.38
CA ALA A 54 6.80 3.43 12.36
C ALA A 54 6.35 2.14 11.66
N SER A 55 7.15 1.63 10.73
CA SER A 55 7.01 0.25 10.26
C SER A 55 7.61 -0.70 11.28
N GLY A 56 6.95 -0.81 12.43
CA GLY A 56 7.12 -1.99 13.28
C GLY A 56 6.73 -3.29 12.58
N LYS A 57 6.06 -3.19 11.41
CA LYS A 57 5.77 -4.33 10.54
C LYS A 57 6.71 -4.33 9.33
N VAL A 58 7.87 -4.96 9.53
CA VAL A 58 8.63 -5.57 8.44
C VAL A 58 7.63 -6.40 7.62
N TRP A 59 7.58 -6.18 6.30
CA TRP A 59 6.82 -7.06 5.40
C TRP A 59 7.30 -8.47 5.66
N GLY A 60 6.43 -9.26 6.30
CA GLY A 60 6.83 -10.38 7.15
C GLY A 60 7.93 -11.22 6.52
N THR A 61 9.01 -11.43 7.26
CA THR A 61 9.84 -12.62 7.11
C THR A 61 8.98 -13.82 7.45
N SER A 62 8.10 -14.19 6.52
CA SER A 62 7.29 -15.38 6.64
C SER A 62 8.23 -16.55 6.94
N ALA A 63 7.81 -17.47 7.82
CA ALA A 63 8.55 -18.71 8.14
C ALA A 63 8.78 -19.63 6.92
N LEU A 64 8.39 -19.18 5.74
CA LEU A 64 8.62 -19.77 4.43
C LEU A 64 9.94 -19.33 3.79
N ARG A 65 10.63 -18.31 4.34
CA ARG A 65 11.94 -17.89 3.83
C ARG A 65 12.93 -19.05 3.99
N GLY A 66 13.42 -19.59 2.87
CA GLY A 66 14.34 -20.73 2.84
C GLY A 66 13.67 -22.11 2.78
N LYS A 67 12.34 -22.19 2.63
CA LYS A 67 11.65 -23.46 2.40
C LYS A 67 11.49 -23.71 0.90
N THR A 68 12.08 -24.78 0.41
CA THR A 68 11.87 -25.27 -0.96
C THR A 68 10.60 -26.11 -0.96
N PHE A 69 9.57 -25.64 -1.65
CA PHE A 69 8.35 -26.43 -1.87
C PHE A 69 8.64 -27.49 -2.94
N THR A 70 8.88 -28.72 -2.51
CA THR A 70 8.92 -29.86 -3.42
C THR A 70 7.49 -30.29 -3.73
N ARG A 71 7.21 -30.48 -5.02
CA ARG A 71 5.90 -30.96 -5.48
C ARG A 71 5.75 -32.41 -5.02
N GLU A 72 4.72 -32.71 -4.24
CA GLU A 72 4.40 -34.09 -3.89
C GLU A 72 4.10 -34.86 -5.18
N ASN A 73 4.80 -35.99 -5.39
CA ASN A 73 4.65 -36.85 -6.56
C ASN A 73 3.18 -37.31 -6.64
N ARG A 74 2.40 -36.66 -7.50
CA ARG A 74 1.10 -37.19 -7.92
C ARG A 74 1.37 -38.50 -8.66
N PRO A 75 0.82 -39.65 -8.23
CA PRO A 75 0.91 -40.87 -9.03
C PRO A 75 0.21 -40.62 -10.37
N GLY A 76 0.90 -41.00 -11.44
CA GLY A 76 0.66 -40.55 -12.81
C GLY A 76 -0.73 -40.85 -13.36
N LYS A 77 -1.20 -39.94 -14.22
CA LYS A 77 -2.23 -40.23 -15.21
C LYS A 77 -1.55 -40.17 -16.56
N GLY A 78 -1.38 -41.35 -17.16
CA GLY A 78 -0.53 -41.58 -18.33
C GLY A 78 -0.90 -40.75 -19.55
N GLU A 79 0.13 -40.33 -20.27
CA GLU A 79 0.02 -39.81 -21.62
C GLU A 79 0.51 -40.92 -22.56
N LYS A 80 -0.44 -41.68 -23.13
CA LYS A 80 -0.20 -42.38 -24.39
C LYS A 80 -0.27 -41.33 -25.49
N LYS A 81 0.80 -41.19 -26.27
CA LYS A 81 0.73 -40.67 -27.63
C LYS A 81 1.57 -41.56 -28.52
N ASP A 82 0.84 -42.36 -29.28
CA ASP A 82 1.31 -43.15 -30.43
C ASP A 82 2.05 -42.23 -31.42
N GLY A 83 3.13 -42.76 -32.01
CA GLY A 83 4.08 -42.02 -32.82
C GLY A 83 3.69 -41.80 -34.28
N ALA A 84 4.54 -41.04 -34.98
CA ALA A 84 4.87 -41.17 -36.40
C ALA A 84 5.96 -40.13 -36.74
N ASP A 85 7.14 -40.59 -37.16
CA ASP A 85 7.83 -40.05 -38.35
C ASP A 85 8.92 -41.04 -38.77
N ALA A 86 8.84 -41.49 -40.01
CA ALA A 86 9.80 -42.32 -40.72
C ALA A 86 10.20 -41.60 -42.00
#